data_AF-F2T5V6-F1
#
_entry.id   AF-F2T5V6-F1
#
_cell.length_a   1.000
_cell.length_b   1.000
_cell.length_c   1.000
_cell.angle_alpha   90.00
_cell.angle_beta   90.00
_cell.angle_gamma   90.00
#
_symmetry.space_group_name_H-M   'P 1'
#
loop_
_entity.id
_entity.type
_entity.pdbx_description
1 polymer ?
#
loop_
_entity_poly.entity_id
_entity_poly.type
_entity_poly.pdbx_seq_one_letter_code
_entity_poly.pdbx_strand_id
1 'polypeptide(L)'
;MPGYTHSTYLLGLASVVLVGLAIVIGTFFVKLYHARMLLIDRRRSSLTFLTGLPRDAHYQFGLATIAREQFYETGGFYIDRWPMSGLFVIVVSPTIGMEITQQNPRLASNRPKQLCRYLKPTTGGPTILDMDEKEWKPWRGIYNKAFHRDRVISLVPCMVEEVLVYAETFSGDRRYVLFGSNHASFHDRYNWENKPADLVALGPNAAATAIVIRGNPRVINSLQYTLAVIRESRRLFPPAGATRAGKRGISVTDDAGNVCSTDDAIL
;
A
#
# COMPACT_ATOMS: atom_id res chain seq x y z
N MET A 1 -42.71 -53.32 1.04
CA MET A 1 -41.24 -53.28 0.86
C MET A 1 -40.79 -51.84 0.57
N PRO A 2 -40.60 -50.96 1.58
CA PRO A 2 -40.27 -49.55 1.37
C PRO A 2 -38.78 -49.20 1.60
N GLY A 3 -37.92 -50.15 1.99
CA GLY A 3 -36.53 -49.86 2.41
C GLY A 3 -35.51 -49.72 1.27
N TYR A 4 -35.82 -50.18 0.06
CA TYR A 4 -34.84 -50.22 -1.04
C TYR A 4 -34.65 -48.86 -1.73
N THR A 5 -35.70 -48.02 -1.79
CA THR A 5 -35.65 -46.75 -2.50
C THR A 5 -34.74 -45.74 -1.79
N HIS A 6 -34.80 -45.67 -0.46
CA HIS A 6 -34.01 -44.70 0.32
C HIS A 6 -32.49 -44.92 0.24
N SER A 7 -32.04 -46.17 0.11
CA SER A 7 -30.61 -46.54 0.01
C SER A 7 -30.01 -46.19 -1.34
N THR A 8 -30.75 -46.40 -2.44
CA THR A 8 -30.30 -46.03 -3.79
C THR A 8 -30.18 -44.52 -3.98
N TYR A 9 -31.05 -43.73 -3.34
CA TYR A 9 -30.94 -42.27 -3.36
C TYR A 9 -29.70 -41.77 -2.60
N LEU A 10 -29.37 -42.35 -1.45
CA LEU A 10 -28.17 -41.99 -0.69
C LEU A 10 -26.87 -42.31 -1.44
N LEU A 11 -26.81 -43.48 -2.10
CA LEU A 11 -25.70 -43.87 -2.98
C LEU A 11 -25.56 -42.95 -4.20
N GLY A 12 -26.68 -42.56 -4.83
CA GLY A 12 -26.71 -41.60 -5.93
C GLY A 12 -26.28 -40.19 -5.52
N LEU A 13 -26.65 -39.75 -4.31
CA LEU A 13 -26.25 -38.44 -3.78
C LEU A 13 -24.76 -38.41 -3.42
N ALA A 14 -24.26 -39.50 -2.82
CA ALA A 14 -22.83 -39.64 -2.51
C ALA A 14 -21.95 -39.65 -3.77
N SER A 15 -22.38 -40.32 -4.85
CA SER A 15 -21.64 -40.34 -6.10
C SER A 15 -21.62 -38.97 -6.79
N VAL A 16 -22.73 -38.23 -6.79
CA VAL A 16 -22.77 -36.84 -7.31
C VAL A 16 -21.84 -35.92 -6.51
N VAL A 17 -21.82 -36.05 -5.17
CA VAL A 17 -20.91 -35.26 -4.31
C VAL A 17 -19.45 -35.61 -4.59
N LEU A 18 -19.12 -36.91 -4.74
CA LEU A 18 -17.76 -37.36 -5.06
C LEU A 18 -17.29 -36.87 -6.43
N VAL A 19 -18.14 -36.93 -7.44
CA VAL A 19 -17.84 -36.39 -8.78
C VAL A 19 -17.66 -34.88 -8.71
N GLY A 20 -18.52 -34.16 -7.98
CA GLY A 20 -18.39 -32.73 -7.74
C GLY A 20 -17.06 -32.37 -7.06
N LEU A 21 -16.69 -33.10 -6.00
CA LEU A 21 -15.43 -32.91 -5.29
C LEU A 21 -14.22 -33.21 -6.20
N ALA A 22 -14.28 -34.28 -7.00
CA ALA A 22 -13.23 -34.64 -7.95
C ALA A 22 -13.03 -33.57 -9.02
N ILE A 23 -14.11 -32.95 -9.52
CA ILE A 23 -14.03 -31.84 -10.47
C ILE A 23 -13.43 -30.59 -9.80
N VAL A 24 -13.83 -30.27 -8.58
CA VAL A 24 -13.27 -29.13 -7.82
C VAL A 24 -11.78 -29.35 -7.57
N ILE A 25 -11.37 -30.55 -7.13
CA ILE A 25 -9.98 -30.92 -6.90
C ILE A 25 -9.20 -30.89 -8.22
N GLY A 26 -9.72 -31.50 -9.29
CA GLY A 26 -9.07 -31.52 -10.60
C GLY A 26 -8.87 -30.13 -11.17
N THR A 27 -9.90 -29.27 -11.13
CA THR A 27 -9.79 -27.88 -11.59
C THR A 27 -8.85 -27.06 -10.72
N PHE A 28 -8.79 -27.31 -9.41
CA PHE A 28 -7.83 -26.71 -8.49
C PHE A 28 -6.39 -27.07 -8.89
N PHE A 29 -6.07 -28.36 -9.06
CA PHE A 29 -4.72 -28.80 -9.40
C PHE A 29 -4.30 -28.42 -10.82
N VAL A 30 -5.21 -28.42 -11.80
CA VAL A 30 -4.91 -27.93 -13.16
C VAL A 30 -4.56 -26.45 -13.14
N LYS A 31 -5.32 -25.63 -12.39
CA LYS A 31 -5.03 -24.20 -12.25
C LYS A 31 -3.72 -23.96 -11.51
N LEU A 32 -3.47 -24.72 -10.43
CA LEU A 32 -2.20 -24.66 -9.69
C LEU A 32 -1.01 -25.04 -10.59
N TYR A 33 -1.16 -26.08 -11.41
CA TYR A 33 -0.13 -26.51 -12.35
C TYR A 33 0.16 -25.41 -13.40
N HIS A 34 -0.87 -24.82 -13.99
CA HIS A 34 -0.70 -23.70 -14.92
C HIS A 34 0.01 -22.51 -14.27
N ALA A 35 -0.38 -22.15 -13.04
CA ALA A 35 0.21 -21.02 -12.34
C ALA A 35 1.69 -21.28 -11.98
N ARG A 36 2.02 -22.50 -11.55
CA ARG A 36 3.42 -22.94 -11.35
C ARG A 36 4.21 -22.96 -12.65
N MET A 37 3.63 -23.41 -13.76
CA MET A 37 4.31 -23.41 -15.06
C MET A 37 4.62 -22.01 -15.55
N LEU A 38 3.72 -21.04 -15.33
CA LEU A 38 4.00 -19.62 -15.61
C LEU A 38 5.18 -19.10 -14.78
N LEU A 39 5.29 -19.47 -13.51
CA LEU A 39 6.44 -19.07 -12.68
C LEU A 39 7.77 -19.69 -13.12
N ILE A 40 7.74 -20.95 -13.55
CA ILE A 40 8.94 -21.67 -14.03
C ILE A 40 9.42 -21.06 -15.34
N ASP A 41 8.51 -20.76 -16.27
CA ASP A 41 8.81 -20.11 -17.55
C ASP A 41 9.48 -18.74 -17.34
N ARG A 42 9.04 -17.98 -16.34
CA ARG A 42 9.52 -16.62 -16.09
C ARG A 42 10.88 -16.53 -15.37
N ARG A 43 11.52 -17.66 -14.99
CA ARG A 43 12.88 -17.81 -14.39
C ARG A 43 13.25 -16.85 -13.22
N ARG A 44 12.30 -16.08 -12.69
CA ARG A 44 12.47 -14.99 -11.70
C ARG A 44 11.43 -15.08 -10.59
N SER A 45 11.26 -16.29 -10.08
CA SER A 45 10.27 -16.59 -9.06
C SER A 45 10.99 -16.99 -7.79
N SER A 46 10.59 -16.38 -6.68
CA SER A 46 11.03 -16.80 -5.35
C SER A 46 9.87 -17.50 -4.65
N LEU A 47 10.06 -18.79 -4.38
CA LEU A 47 9.23 -19.59 -3.48
C LEU A 47 9.81 -19.63 -2.07
N THR A 48 10.92 -18.92 -1.83
CA THR A 48 11.68 -19.08 -0.60
C THR A 48 10.91 -18.44 0.56
N PHE A 49 10.56 -19.30 1.51
CA PHE A 49 9.81 -18.98 2.71
C PHE A 49 10.51 -17.89 3.53
N LEU A 50 9.71 -17.13 4.27
CA LEU A 50 10.11 -16.09 5.23
C LEU A 50 10.84 -16.65 6.46
N THR A 51 11.87 -17.47 6.25
CA THR A 51 12.67 -18.03 7.34
C THR A 51 13.61 -16.94 7.87
N GLY A 52 13.39 -16.50 9.10
CA GLY A 52 14.22 -15.49 9.77
C GLY A 52 13.49 -14.20 10.17
N LEU A 53 12.22 -14.03 9.78
CA LEU A 53 11.44 -12.89 10.24
C LEU A 53 10.80 -13.17 11.63
N PRO A 54 10.65 -12.14 12.48
CA PRO A 54 9.89 -12.25 13.72
C PRO A 54 8.47 -12.79 13.45
N ARG A 55 7.91 -13.50 14.44
CA ARG A 55 6.59 -14.16 14.33
C ARG A 55 5.46 -13.20 13.90
N ASP A 56 5.59 -11.91 14.22
CA ASP A 56 4.58 -10.88 13.97
C ASP A 56 4.99 -9.89 12.86
N ALA A 57 5.98 -10.25 12.03
CA ALA A 57 6.40 -9.40 10.93
C ALA A 57 5.30 -9.29 9.86
N HIS A 58 4.96 -8.05 9.49
CA HIS A 58 4.06 -7.79 8.37
C HIS A 58 4.63 -8.38 7.07
N TYR A 59 3.79 -8.99 6.23
CA TYR A 59 4.21 -9.69 5.01
C TYR A 59 5.04 -8.83 4.04
N GLN A 60 4.88 -7.50 4.09
CA GLN A 60 5.68 -6.56 3.30
C GLN A 60 7.16 -6.62 3.65
N PHE A 61 7.52 -6.87 4.92
CA PHE A 61 8.93 -7.06 5.29
C PHE A 61 9.50 -8.31 4.62
N GLY A 62 8.71 -9.36 4.50
CA GLY A 62 9.09 -10.57 3.76
C GLY A 62 9.40 -10.32 2.29
N LEU A 63 8.51 -9.60 1.61
CA LEU A 63 8.73 -9.21 0.22
C LEU A 63 9.95 -8.29 0.08
N ALA A 64 10.16 -7.38 1.03
CA ALA A 64 11.32 -6.49 1.05
C ALA A 64 12.64 -7.25 1.26
N THR A 65 12.66 -8.24 2.14
CA THR A 65 13.83 -9.12 2.36
C THR A 65 14.17 -9.90 1.10
N ILE A 66 13.18 -10.54 0.45
CA ILE A 66 13.38 -11.27 -0.82
C ILE A 66 13.93 -10.33 -1.89
N ALA A 67 13.34 -9.13 -2.03
CA ALA A 67 13.81 -8.15 -2.99
C ALA A 67 15.27 -7.76 -2.76
N ARG A 68 15.65 -7.54 -1.50
CA ARG A 68 16.99 -7.07 -1.14
C ARG A 68 18.05 -8.17 -1.22
N GLU A 69 17.71 -9.41 -0.87
CA GLU A 69 18.68 -10.50 -0.81
C GLU A 69 18.85 -11.21 -2.15
N GLN A 70 17.77 -11.38 -2.92
CA GLN A 70 17.77 -12.21 -4.13
C GLN A 70 17.67 -11.41 -5.44
N PHE A 71 17.07 -10.22 -5.42
CA PHE A 71 16.75 -9.46 -6.64
C PHE A 71 17.19 -8.00 -6.59
N TYR A 72 18.22 -7.69 -5.79
CA TYR A 72 18.75 -6.33 -5.67
C TYR A 72 19.23 -5.77 -7.01
N GLU A 73 19.88 -6.62 -7.83
CA GLU A 73 20.41 -6.23 -9.15
C GLU A 73 19.32 -6.15 -10.23
N THR A 74 18.25 -6.90 -10.09
CA THR A 74 17.16 -6.97 -11.08
C THR A 74 16.09 -5.92 -10.82
N GLY A 75 15.86 -5.53 -9.55
CA GLY A 75 14.91 -4.49 -9.19
C GLY A 75 13.42 -4.90 -9.20
N GLY A 76 13.11 -6.15 -9.60
CA GLY A 76 11.76 -6.71 -9.55
C GLY A 76 11.72 -8.22 -9.77
N PHE A 77 10.66 -8.87 -9.29
CA PHE A 77 10.48 -10.32 -9.36
C PHE A 77 9.01 -10.75 -9.42
N TYR A 78 8.75 -11.98 -9.86
CA TYR A 78 7.41 -12.55 -9.94
C TYR A 78 7.09 -13.37 -8.68
N ILE A 79 5.87 -13.21 -8.16
CA ILE A 79 5.32 -14.04 -7.10
C ILE A 79 3.91 -14.49 -7.50
N ASP A 80 3.68 -15.80 -7.46
CA ASP A 80 2.33 -16.32 -7.65
C ASP A 80 1.62 -16.37 -6.30
N ARG A 81 0.48 -15.68 -6.22
CA ARG A 81 -0.38 -15.66 -5.04
C ARG A 81 -1.65 -16.48 -5.24
N TRP A 82 -1.66 -17.39 -6.21
CA TRP A 82 -2.73 -18.38 -6.33
C TRP A 82 -2.83 -19.20 -5.03
N PRO A 83 -4.04 -19.48 -4.51
CA PRO A 83 -5.36 -19.27 -5.11
C PRO A 83 -6.01 -17.90 -4.84
N MET A 84 -5.33 -16.96 -4.17
CA MET A 84 -5.95 -15.70 -3.72
C MET A 84 -6.15 -14.65 -4.81
N SER A 85 -5.12 -14.36 -5.63
CA SER A 85 -5.20 -13.20 -6.56
C SER A 85 -4.43 -13.33 -7.89
N GLY A 86 -3.72 -14.43 -8.10
CA GLY A 86 -2.96 -14.70 -9.33
C GLY A 86 -1.51 -14.22 -9.26
N LEU A 87 -0.89 -13.99 -10.43
CA LEU A 87 0.51 -13.62 -10.58
C LEU A 87 0.73 -12.14 -10.25
N PHE A 88 1.71 -11.84 -9.42
CA PHE A 88 2.15 -10.50 -9.06
C PHE A 88 3.57 -10.28 -9.55
N VAL A 89 3.83 -9.08 -10.07
CA VAL A 89 5.18 -8.55 -10.27
C VAL A 89 5.43 -7.58 -9.14
N ILE A 90 6.37 -7.91 -8.26
CA ILE A 90 6.78 -7.01 -7.20
C ILE A 90 7.87 -6.11 -7.75
N VAL A 91 7.57 -4.81 -7.80
CA VAL A 91 8.47 -3.78 -8.27
C VAL A 91 9.11 -3.09 -7.08
N VAL A 92 10.43 -3.12 -7.00
CA VAL A 92 11.21 -2.46 -5.94
C VAL A 92 12.03 -1.31 -6.50
N SER A 93 12.51 -1.43 -7.73
CA SER A 93 13.30 -0.40 -8.37
C SER A 93 12.46 0.80 -8.83
N PRO A 94 12.97 2.04 -8.64
CA PRO A 94 12.30 3.24 -9.10
C PRO A 94 12.21 3.33 -10.63
N THR A 95 13.16 2.74 -11.38
CA THR A 95 13.18 2.78 -12.86
C THR A 95 11.97 2.04 -13.43
N ILE A 96 11.77 0.79 -13.00
CA ILE A 96 10.64 -0.09 -13.35
C ILE A 96 9.34 0.57 -12.88
N GLY A 97 9.32 1.13 -11.67
CA GLY A 97 8.17 1.83 -11.13
C GLY A 97 7.76 3.04 -11.98
N MET A 98 8.73 3.83 -12.46
CA MET A 98 8.49 4.94 -13.37
C MET A 98 8.00 4.47 -14.74
N GLU A 99 8.57 3.40 -15.27
CA GLU A 99 8.14 2.82 -16.56
C GLU A 99 6.66 2.43 -16.52
N ILE A 100 6.24 1.74 -15.45
CA ILE A 100 4.85 1.27 -15.28
C ILE A 100 3.89 2.42 -14.98
N THR A 101 4.27 3.36 -14.11
CA THR A 101 3.33 4.36 -13.58
C THR A 101 3.29 5.65 -14.38
N GLN A 102 4.32 5.99 -15.15
CA GLN A 102 4.45 7.27 -15.83
C GLN A 102 4.72 7.15 -17.33
N GLN A 103 5.66 6.29 -17.75
CA GLN A 103 6.12 6.25 -19.15
C GLN A 103 5.19 5.48 -20.07
N ASN A 104 4.49 4.46 -19.56
CA ASN A 104 3.57 3.63 -20.32
C ASN A 104 2.10 3.91 -19.96
N PRO A 105 1.38 4.76 -20.72
CA PRO A 105 -0.02 5.10 -20.44
C PRO A 105 -0.93 3.87 -20.39
N ARG A 106 -0.62 2.83 -21.19
CA ARG A 106 -1.39 1.59 -21.26
C ARG A 106 -1.35 0.75 -19.98
N LEU A 107 -0.28 0.89 -19.18
CA LEU A 107 -0.15 0.24 -17.87
C LEU A 107 -0.61 1.18 -16.75
N ALA A 108 -0.25 2.47 -16.85
CA ALA A 108 -0.51 3.46 -15.82
C ALA A 108 -2.00 3.69 -15.54
N SER A 109 -2.87 3.58 -16.55
CA SER A 109 -4.32 3.75 -16.38
C SER A 109 -5.06 2.47 -16.03
N ASN A 110 -4.48 1.30 -16.29
CA ASN A 110 -5.18 0.03 -16.17
C ASN A 110 -5.22 -0.45 -14.71
N ARG A 111 -6.42 -0.62 -14.16
CA ARG A 111 -6.61 -1.09 -12.78
C ARG A 111 -6.95 -2.58 -12.75
N PRO A 112 -6.44 -3.36 -11.78
CA PRO A 112 -6.83 -4.76 -11.64
C PRO A 112 -8.31 -4.90 -11.30
N LYS A 113 -9.03 -5.76 -12.01
CA LYS A 113 -10.43 -6.10 -11.68
C LYS A 113 -10.61 -6.61 -10.25
N GLN A 114 -9.57 -7.23 -9.69
CA GLN A 114 -9.55 -7.70 -8.31
C GLN A 114 -9.64 -6.54 -7.31
N LEU A 115 -9.07 -5.38 -7.64
CA LEU A 115 -9.15 -4.18 -6.80
C LEU A 115 -10.59 -3.68 -6.70
N CYS A 116 -11.31 -3.61 -7.82
CA CYS A 116 -12.73 -3.24 -7.83
C CYS A 116 -13.57 -4.21 -6.98
N ARG A 117 -13.32 -5.52 -7.11
CA ARG A 117 -14.03 -6.55 -6.34
C ARG A 117 -13.74 -6.44 -4.84
N TYR A 118 -12.52 -6.08 -4.47
CA TYR A 118 -12.11 -5.93 -3.08
C TYR A 118 -12.68 -4.65 -2.43
N LEU A 119 -12.74 -3.55 -3.17
CA LEU A 119 -13.24 -2.27 -2.64
C LEU A 119 -14.77 -2.19 -2.60
N LYS A 120 -15.47 -2.84 -3.55
CA LYS A 120 -16.93 -2.77 -3.70
C LYS A 120 -17.73 -3.01 -2.39
N PRO A 121 -17.40 -3.98 -1.52
CA PRO A 121 -18.12 -4.17 -0.25
C PRO A 121 -17.98 -2.99 0.72
N THR A 122 -16.83 -2.31 0.70
CA THR A 122 -16.53 -1.19 1.61
C THR A 122 -17.10 0.13 1.10
N THR A 123 -17.02 0.35 -0.21
CA THR A 123 -17.31 1.65 -0.83
C THR A 123 -18.71 1.71 -1.45
N GLY A 124 -19.36 0.56 -1.66
CA GLY A 124 -20.68 0.47 -2.29
C GLY A 124 -20.69 0.80 -3.79
N GLY A 125 -19.54 1.18 -4.36
CA GLY A 125 -19.43 1.59 -5.76
C GLY A 125 -18.00 1.92 -6.18
N PRO A 126 -17.80 2.31 -7.46
CA PRO A 126 -16.51 2.74 -7.97
C PRO A 126 -15.99 3.96 -7.21
N THR A 127 -14.69 3.96 -6.94
CA THR A 127 -13.95 5.03 -6.27
C THR A 127 -12.86 5.58 -7.18
N ILE A 128 -12.29 6.71 -6.80
CA ILE A 128 -11.13 7.27 -7.49
C ILE A 128 -9.90 6.33 -7.52
N LEU A 129 -9.92 5.23 -6.74
CA LEU A 129 -8.85 4.22 -6.69
C LEU A 129 -9.01 3.10 -7.72
N ASP A 130 -10.22 2.87 -8.22
CA ASP A 130 -10.54 1.73 -9.10
C ASP A 130 -11.35 2.11 -10.35
N MET A 131 -11.69 3.39 -10.52
CA MET A 131 -12.26 3.93 -11.76
C MET A 131 -11.29 3.87 -12.95
N ASP A 132 -11.85 3.66 -14.14
CA ASP A 132 -11.16 3.79 -15.43
C ASP A 132 -10.80 5.25 -15.73
N GLU A 133 -9.80 5.47 -16.59
CA GLU A 133 -9.24 6.79 -16.89
C GLU A 133 -10.29 7.84 -17.32
N LYS A 134 -11.29 7.42 -18.10
CA LYS A 134 -12.36 8.29 -18.62
C LYS A 134 -13.20 8.87 -17.48
N GLU A 135 -13.52 8.06 -16.49
CA GLU A 135 -14.30 8.47 -15.31
C GLU A 135 -13.42 9.14 -14.27
N TRP A 136 -12.19 8.65 -14.11
CA TRP A 136 -11.21 9.16 -13.15
C TRP A 136 -10.81 10.61 -13.42
N LYS A 137 -10.59 11.01 -14.69
CA LYS A 137 -10.10 12.36 -15.05
C LYS A 137 -10.98 13.50 -14.51
N PRO A 138 -12.31 13.52 -14.76
CA PRO A 138 -13.20 14.53 -14.19
C PRO A 138 -13.15 14.58 -12.65
N TRP A 139 -13.25 13.42 -11.98
CA TRP A 139 -13.21 13.34 -10.52
C TRP A 139 -11.87 13.83 -9.98
N ARG A 140 -10.75 13.46 -10.62
CA ARG A 140 -9.41 13.93 -10.22
C ARG A 140 -9.30 15.45 -10.31
N GLY A 141 -9.89 16.08 -11.33
CA GLY A 141 -9.96 17.53 -11.47
C GLY A 141 -10.68 18.20 -10.30
N ILE A 142 -11.81 17.64 -9.87
CA ILE A 142 -12.57 18.13 -8.69
C ILE A 142 -11.72 17.95 -7.42
N TYR A 143 -11.16 16.76 -7.20
CA TYR A 143 -10.32 16.46 -6.05
C TYR A 143 -9.07 17.36 -5.98
N ASN A 144 -8.41 17.64 -7.10
CA ASN A 144 -7.24 18.53 -7.15
C ASN A 144 -7.51 19.93 -6.59
N LYS A 145 -8.72 20.47 -6.76
CA LYS A 145 -9.10 21.76 -6.19
C LYS A 145 -9.16 21.72 -4.66
N ALA A 146 -9.69 20.63 -4.10
CA ALA A 146 -9.78 20.44 -2.65
C ALA A 146 -8.40 20.29 -2.00
N PHE A 147 -7.45 19.66 -2.69
CA PHE A 147 -6.06 19.46 -2.23
C PHE A 147 -5.07 20.49 -2.79
N HIS A 148 -5.56 21.63 -3.30
CA HIS A 148 -4.67 22.71 -3.75
C HIS A 148 -3.88 23.26 -2.55
N ARG A 149 -2.58 23.55 -2.75
CA ARG A 149 -1.67 23.97 -1.68
C ARG A 149 -2.27 25.09 -0.83
N ASP A 150 -2.80 26.13 -1.47
CA ASP A 150 -3.30 27.30 -0.74
C ASP A 150 -4.56 26.98 0.08
N ARG A 151 -5.40 26.05 -0.38
CA ARG A 151 -6.56 25.56 0.37
C ARG A 151 -6.14 24.69 1.55
N VAL A 152 -5.16 23.80 1.36
CA VAL A 152 -4.63 22.99 2.46
C VAL A 152 -4.02 23.89 3.54
N ILE A 153 -3.25 24.89 3.14
CA ILE A 153 -2.64 25.86 4.05
C ILE A 153 -3.70 26.66 4.82
N SER A 154 -4.82 27.02 4.19
CA SER A 154 -5.91 27.72 4.90
C SER A 154 -6.65 26.85 5.91
N LEU A 155 -6.56 25.52 5.81
CA LEU A 155 -7.17 24.58 6.76
C LEU A 155 -6.27 24.28 7.97
N VAL A 156 -4.97 24.57 7.87
CA VAL A 156 -4.00 24.30 8.94
C VAL A 156 -4.42 24.88 10.30
N PRO A 157 -4.94 26.12 10.41
CA PRO A 157 -5.39 26.64 11.70
C PRO A 157 -6.44 25.75 12.37
N CYS A 158 -7.45 25.30 11.61
CA CYS A 158 -8.49 24.38 12.07
C CYS A 158 -7.91 23.02 12.50
N MET A 159 -7.00 22.44 11.70
CA MET A 159 -6.32 21.19 12.04
C MET A 159 -5.57 21.29 13.37
N VAL A 160 -4.94 22.43 13.65
CA VAL A 160 -4.24 22.68 14.93
C VAL A 160 -5.21 22.72 16.10
N GLU A 161 -6.41 23.29 15.95
CA GLU A 161 -7.41 23.31 17.03
C GLU A 161 -7.88 21.89 17.37
N GLU A 162 -8.20 21.07 16.36
CA GLU A 162 -8.59 19.67 16.54
C GLU A 162 -7.49 18.85 17.22
N VAL A 163 -6.23 19.04 16.79
CA VAL A 163 -5.09 18.33 17.38
C VAL A 163 -4.85 18.76 18.83
N LEU A 164 -5.06 20.04 19.17
CA LEU A 164 -4.97 20.51 20.55
C LEU A 164 -6.03 19.86 21.44
N VAL A 165 -7.29 19.82 20.99
CA VAL A 165 -8.38 19.15 21.73
C VAL A 165 -8.06 17.67 21.94
N TYR A 166 -7.58 16.98 20.89
CA TYR A 166 -7.16 15.60 20.99
C TYR A 166 -5.99 15.42 21.98
N ALA A 167 -4.98 16.29 21.93
CA ALA A 167 -3.82 16.26 22.81
C ALA A 167 -4.20 16.53 24.28
N GLU A 168 -5.09 17.49 24.54
CA GLU A 168 -5.61 17.77 25.88
C GLU A 168 -6.41 16.59 26.43
N THR A 169 -7.26 15.98 25.60
CA THR A 169 -8.05 14.78 25.96
C THR A 169 -7.15 13.60 26.34
N PHE A 170 -6.09 13.33 25.56
CA PHE A 170 -5.13 12.28 25.89
C PHE A 170 -4.23 12.62 27.09
N SER A 171 -3.91 13.90 27.27
CA SER A 171 -3.07 14.38 28.40
C SER A 171 -3.80 14.32 29.74
N GLY A 172 -5.14 14.33 29.74
CA GLY A 172 -5.96 14.17 30.94
C GLY A 172 -5.85 12.79 31.61
N ASP A 173 -5.44 11.75 30.87
CA ASP A 173 -5.48 10.36 31.36
C ASP A 173 -4.13 9.60 31.29
N ARG A 174 -3.06 10.20 30.74
CA ARG A 174 -1.67 9.74 30.91
C ARG A 174 -0.65 10.78 30.39
N ARG A 175 0.30 11.16 31.25
CA ARG A 175 1.43 12.08 30.97
C ARG A 175 2.41 11.51 29.92
N TYR A 176 2.09 11.50 28.63
CA TYR A 176 3.12 11.39 27.59
C TYR A 176 2.69 12.11 26.30
N VAL A 177 3.20 13.34 26.10
CA VAL A 177 3.23 13.99 24.79
C VAL A 177 4.62 13.76 24.22
N LEU A 178 4.73 12.82 23.27
CA LEU A 178 5.93 12.60 22.48
C LEU A 178 5.85 13.50 21.24
N PHE A 179 6.52 14.65 21.27
CA PHE A 179 7.27 15.22 20.15
C PHE A 179 8.13 16.36 20.74
N GLY A 180 9.44 16.12 20.81
CA GLY A 180 10.34 16.76 21.77
C GLY A 180 10.33 15.96 23.06
N SER A 181 11.44 15.32 23.40
CA SER A 181 11.52 14.53 24.63
C SER A 181 11.17 15.40 25.83
N ASN A 182 10.25 14.93 26.69
CA ASN A 182 10.16 15.34 28.10
C ASN A 182 11.40 14.88 28.88
N HIS A 183 12.59 14.97 28.30
CA HIS A 183 13.80 15.09 29.08
C HIS A 183 13.81 16.55 29.54
N ALA A 184 13.43 16.79 30.80
CA ALA A 184 13.55 18.10 31.46
C ALA A 184 14.92 18.75 31.15
N SER A 185 15.96 17.93 31.04
CA SER A 185 17.31 18.34 30.67
C SER A 185 17.50 18.90 29.24
N PHE A 186 16.61 18.75 28.26
CA PHE A 186 16.77 19.42 26.95
C PHE A 186 16.15 20.83 26.96
N HIS A 187 14.94 20.95 27.51
CA HIS A 187 14.25 22.23 27.65
C HIS A 187 14.95 23.17 28.66
N ASP A 188 15.54 22.66 29.74
CA ASP A 188 16.28 23.47 30.71
C ASP A 188 17.68 23.91 30.22
N ARG A 189 18.25 23.22 29.21
CA ARG A 189 19.60 23.50 28.71
C ARG A 189 19.64 24.42 27.49
N TYR A 190 18.54 24.59 26.78
CA TYR A 190 18.52 25.36 25.54
C TYR A 190 17.85 26.72 25.74
N ASN A 191 18.66 27.79 25.69
CA ASN A 191 18.16 29.16 25.79
C ASN A 191 17.35 29.52 24.53
N TRP A 192 16.03 29.47 24.66
CA TRP A 192 15.10 29.72 23.54
C TRP A 192 15.14 31.17 23.02
N GLU A 193 15.57 32.11 23.85
CA GLU A 193 15.73 33.53 23.46
C GLU A 193 16.94 33.72 22.53
N ASN A 194 17.95 32.86 22.62
CA ASN A 194 19.18 32.88 21.81
C ASN A 194 19.26 31.69 20.84
N LYS A 195 18.13 31.32 20.23
CA LYS A 195 18.15 30.31 19.17
C LYS A 195 18.97 30.79 17.96
N PRO A 196 19.77 29.92 17.32
CA PRO A 196 20.44 30.27 16.07
C PRO A 196 19.39 30.51 14.99
N ALA A 197 19.67 31.44 14.07
CA ALA A 197 18.69 31.99 13.12
C ALA A 197 18.10 30.95 12.14
N ASP A 198 18.75 29.81 12.02
CA ASP A 198 18.38 28.64 11.20
C ASP A 198 17.41 27.67 11.91
N LEU A 199 17.28 27.75 13.25
CA LEU A 199 16.40 26.86 14.02
C LEU A 199 14.96 27.40 14.08
N VAL A 200 14.05 26.69 13.40
CA VAL A 200 12.60 26.98 13.44
C VAL A 200 12.01 26.45 14.74
N ALA A 201 12.13 27.27 15.77
CA ALA A 201 11.63 26.99 17.10
C ALA A 201 10.13 27.35 17.19
N LEU A 202 9.24 26.36 17.30
CA LEU A 202 7.77 26.54 17.29
C LEU A 202 7.18 26.91 18.66
N GLY A 203 7.82 26.51 19.75
CA GLY A 203 7.50 26.95 21.11
C GLY A 203 7.96 25.92 22.14
N PRO A 204 7.93 26.25 23.44
CA PRO A 204 8.31 25.33 24.52
C PRO A 204 7.28 24.23 24.78
N ASN A 205 6.03 24.38 24.32
CA ASN A 205 4.96 23.40 24.50
C ASN A 205 3.96 23.41 23.32
N ALA A 206 2.99 22.49 23.35
CA ALA A 206 1.98 22.33 22.30
C ALA A 206 1.11 23.58 22.08
N ALA A 207 0.75 24.28 23.15
CA ALA A 207 -0.06 25.51 23.08
C ALA A 207 0.69 26.64 22.39
N ALA A 208 1.96 26.87 22.75
CA ALA A 208 2.81 27.87 22.10
C ALA A 208 3.06 27.53 20.63
N THR A 209 3.30 26.25 20.33
CA THR A 209 3.44 25.72 18.96
C THR A 209 2.20 26.00 18.11
N ALA A 210 1.01 25.77 18.68
CA ALA A 210 -0.24 26.03 17.99
C ALA A 210 -0.43 27.51 17.64
N ILE A 211 -0.07 28.44 18.54
CA ILE A 211 -0.13 29.88 18.29
C ILE A 211 0.75 30.26 17.10
N VAL A 212 2.00 29.76 17.06
CA VAL A 212 2.95 30.04 15.98
C VAL A 212 2.45 29.47 14.64
N ILE A 213 1.91 28.26 14.64
CA ILE A 213 1.38 27.63 13.41
C ILE A 213 0.11 28.35 12.92
N ARG A 214 -0.80 28.77 13.81
CA ARG A 214 -2.00 29.53 13.41
C ARG A 214 -1.62 30.89 12.83
N GLY A 215 -0.66 31.58 13.44
CA GLY A 215 -0.18 32.89 12.98
C GLY A 215 0.56 32.82 11.65
N ASN A 216 1.30 31.74 11.40
CA ASN A 216 1.98 31.51 10.12
C ASN A 216 1.95 30.03 9.70
N PRO A 217 0.87 29.58 9.03
CA PRO A 217 0.73 28.18 8.60
C PRO A 217 1.85 27.67 7.68
N ARG A 218 2.57 28.57 6.98
CA ARG A 218 3.67 28.19 6.08
C ARG A 218 4.91 27.72 6.83
N VAL A 219 5.01 27.97 8.14
CA VAL A 219 6.12 27.53 9.00
C VAL A 219 6.26 26.00 9.02
N ILE A 220 5.19 25.25 8.77
CA ILE A 220 5.27 23.77 8.70
C ILE A 220 6.19 23.33 7.55
N ASN A 221 6.26 24.08 6.45
CA ASN A 221 7.10 23.71 5.31
C ASN A 221 8.60 23.87 5.57
N SER A 222 9.00 24.61 6.61
CA SER A 222 10.41 24.72 7.00
C SER A 222 10.86 23.61 7.97
N LEU A 223 9.94 22.75 8.43
CA LEU A 223 10.23 21.60 9.29
C LEU A 223 10.75 20.41 8.47
N GLN A 224 11.99 20.49 8.00
CA GLN A 224 12.60 19.48 7.12
C GLN A 224 12.53 18.07 7.70
N TYR A 225 12.80 17.91 9.01
CA TYR A 225 12.73 16.61 9.67
C TYR A 225 11.30 16.06 9.71
N THR A 226 10.32 16.88 10.08
CA THR A 226 8.89 16.49 10.08
C THR A 226 8.42 16.11 8.69
N LEU A 227 8.80 16.89 7.67
CA LEU A 227 8.50 16.57 6.28
C LEU A 227 9.16 15.27 5.83
N ALA A 228 10.41 15.01 6.25
CA ALA A 228 11.10 13.76 5.95
C ALA A 228 10.40 12.56 6.60
N VAL A 229 10.00 12.67 7.88
CA VAL A 229 9.24 11.64 8.59
C VAL A 229 7.88 11.41 7.92
N ILE A 230 7.13 12.46 7.59
CA ILE A 230 5.85 12.34 6.88
C ILE A 230 6.03 11.63 5.54
N ARG A 231 7.06 12.01 4.77
CA ARG A 231 7.38 11.36 3.49
C ARG A 231 7.72 9.89 3.69
N GLU A 232 8.48 9.55 4.72
CA GLU A 232 8.87 8.17 5.02
C GLU A 232 7.68 7.33 5.52
N SER A 233 6.82 7.88 6.39
CA SER A 233 5.58 7.23 6.80
C SER A 233 4.66 6.96 5.61
N ARG A 234 4.56 7.91 4.65
CA ARG A 234 3.78 7.72 3.41
C ARG A 234 4.45 6.75 2.43
N ARG A 235 5.78 6.62 2.46
CA ARG A 235 6.52 5.59 1.71
C ARG A 235 6.18 4.18 2.22
N LEU A 236 6.05 4.03 3.54
CA LEU A 236 5.71 2.75 4.19
C LEU A 236 4.22 2.41 4.11
N PHE A 237 3.34 3.42 4.27
CA PHE A 237 1.89 3.25 4.31
C PHE A 237 1.19 4.14 3.28
N PRO A 238 1.33 3.85 1.98
CA PRO A 238 0.60 4.60 0.97
C PRO A 238 -0.92 4.33 1.13
N PRO A 239 -1.76 5.38 1.21
CA PRO A 239 -3.22 5.24 1.41
C PRO A 239 -3.93 4.54 0.23
N ALA A 240 -3.27 4.42 -0.91
CA ALA A 240 -3.65 3.55 -2.00
C ALA A 240 -2.39 2.98 -2.66
N GLY A 241 -2.37 1.66 -2.85
CA GLY A 241 -1.28 1.01 -3.59
C GLY A 241 -1.20 1.53 -5.03
N ALA A 242 0.01 1.58 -5.58
CA ALA A 242 0.24 1.91 -6.99
C ALA A 242 -0.08 0.73 -7.92
N THR A 243 -0.88 -0.24 -7.48
CA THR A 243 -1.11 -1.48 -8.20
C THR A 243 -1.73 -1.23 -9.57
N ARG A 244 -1.19 -1.86 -10.60
CA ARG A 244 -1.65 -1.80 -11.99
C ARG A 244 -1.95 -3.18 -12.53
N ALA A 245 -2.84 -3.23 -13.51
CA ALA A 245 -3.03 -4.44 -14.28
C ALA A 245 -2.05 -4.44 -15.45
N GLY A 246 -1.24 -5.49 -15.52
CA GLY A 246 -0.42 -5.79 -16.68
C GLY A 246 -1.27 -6.00 -17.94
N LYS A 247 -0.62 -5.94 -19.10
CA LYS A 247 -1.32 -6.02 -20.39
C LYS A 247 -0.55 -6.91 -21.35
N ARG A 248 -1.29 -7.77 -22.06
CA ARG A 248 -0.71 -8.71 -23.02
C ARG A 248 0.12 -7.99 -24.08
N GLY A 249 1.32 -8.48 -24.31
CA GLY A 249 2.27 -7.93 -25.30
C GLY A 249 2.94 -6.63 -24.86
N ILE A 250 2.78 -6.23 -23.59
CA ILE A 250 3.55 -5.14 -22.99
C ILE A 250 4.52 -5.74 -21.97
N SER A 251 5.77 -5.36 -22.09
CA SER A 251 6.84 -5.74 -21.20
C SER A 251 7.51 -4.50 -20.65
N VAL A 252 8.13 -4.66 -19.48
CA VAL A 252 8.88 -3.63 -18.76
C VAL A 252 10.33 -4.06 -18.73
N THR A 253 11.26 -3.12 -18.78
CA THR A 253 12.69 -3.45 -18.72
C THR A 253 13.18 -3.32 -17.29
N ASP A 254 13.89 -4.32 -16.81
CA ASP A 254 14.45 -4.31 -15.46
C ASP A 254 15.79 -3.55 -15.39
N ASP A 255 16.36 -3.43 -14.18
CA ASP A 255 17.64 -2.73 -13.99
C ASP A 255 18.83 -3.43 -14.64
N ALA A 256 18.71 -4.72 -14.90
CA ALA A 256 19.73 -5.54 -15.55
C ALA A 256 19.53 -5.64 -17.08
N GLY A 257 18.63 -4.85 -17.67
CA GLY A 257 18.35 -4.80 -19.11
C GLY A 257 17.51 -5.95 -19.66
N ASN A 258 16.89 -6.77 -18.81
CA ASN A 258 16.08 -7.90 -19.21
C ASN A 258 14.59 -7.52 -19.33
N VAL A 259 13.91 -8.21 -20.25
CA VAL A 259 12.51 -7.97 -20.55
C VAL A 259 11.61 -8.74 -19.58
N CYS A 260 10.81 -8.02 -18.80
CA CYS A 260 9.79 -8.54 -17.89
C CYS A 260 8.40 -8.42 -18.53
N SER A 261 7.79 -9.53 -18.92
CA SER A 261 6.43 -9.53 -19.46
C SER A 261 5.38 -9.23 -18.40
N THR A 262 4.43 -8.36 -18.74
CA THR A 262 3.30 -8.01 -17.85
C THR A 262 2.04 -8.83 -18.14
N ASP A 263 2.14 -9.89 -18.94
CA ASP A 263 1.00 -10.68 -19.38
C ASP A 263 0.29 -11.35 -18.19
N ASP A 264 -1.00 -11.03 -18.03
CA ASP A 264 -1.88 -11.55 -16.97
C ASP A 264 -1.35 -11.34 -15.54
N ALA A 265 -0.40 -10.41 -15.36
CA ALA A 265 0.21 -10.08 -14.08
C ALA A 265 -0.40 -8.83 -13.44
N ILE A 266 -0.37 -8.79 -12.11
CA ILE A 266 -0.68 -7.61 -11.31
C ILE A 266 0.65 -6.96 -10.91
N LEU A 267 0.84 -5.70 -11.31
CA LEU A 267 2.05 -4.92 -11.08
C LEU A 267 1.90 -4.01 -9.86
#